data_AF-A0A377D1Y7-F1
#
_entry.id   AF-A0A377D1Y7-F1
#
_cell.length_a   1.000
_cell.length_b   1.000
_cell.length_c   1.000
_cell.angle_alpha   90.00
_cell.angle_beta   90.00
_cell.angle_gamma   90.00
#
_symmetry.space_group_name_H-M   'P 1'
#
loop_
_entity.id
_entity.type
_entity.pdbx_description
1 polymer ?
#
loop_
_entity_poly.entity_id
_entity_poly.type
_entity_poly.pdbx_seq_one_letter_code
_entity_poly.pdbx_strand_id
1 'polypeptide(L)'
;MLQDYASGSRPLIDAALARNGIQANIVQEIGHPATLFPMVAAGIGISILPALALPLPEGSPTVVKRITPVVERQLMLVRRKNRSLSTAAEALWDVVRDQGNALMAGREGDPLYQI
;
A
#
# COMPACT_ATOMS: atom_id res chain seq x y z
N MET A 1 4.97 3.74 -14.05
CA MET A 1 4.27 4.89 -13.43
C MET A 1 4.15 4.64 -11.95
N LEU A 2 4.11 5.69 -11.15
CA LEU A 2 3.99 5.56 -9.69
C LEU A 2 2.95 6.53 -9.15
N GLN A 3 2.48 6.28 -7.94
CA GLN A 3 1.77 7.31 -7.21
C GLN A 3 2.69 8.50 -6.93
N ASP A 4 2.11 9.70 -6.82
CA ASP A 4 2.84 10.90 -6.46
C ASP A 4 3.44 10.84 -5.03
N TYR A 5 4.20 11.87 -4.67
CA TYR A 5 4.85 11.97 -3.37
C TYR A 5 3.90 12.13 -2.18
N ALA A 6 2.64 12.52 -2.40
CA ALA A 6 1.64 12.64 -1.33
C ALA A 6 1.10 11.26 -0.89
N SER A 7 1.32 10.21 -1.69
CA SER A 7 0.88 8.83 -1.39
C SER A 7 1.52 8.18 -0.17
N GLY A 8 2.63 8.72 0.34
CA GLY A 8 3.48 8.11 1.37
C GLY A 8 4.25 6.86 0.91
N SER A 9 3.92 6.29 -0.26
CA SER A 9 4.62 5.12 -0.82
C SER A 9 5.85 5.54 -1.64
N ARG A 10 5.78 6.69 -2.31
CA ARG A 10 6.81 7.13 -3.24
C ARG A 10 8.22 7.27 -2.62
N PRO A 11 8.40 7.88 -1.43
CA PRO A 11 9.72 7.94 -0.80
C PRO A 11 10.32 6.57 -0.49
N LEU A 12 9.49 5.59 -0.09
CA LEU A 12 9.92 4.23 0.20
C LEU A 12 10.34 3.49 -1.07
N ILE A 13 9.60 3.69 -2.17
CA ILE A 13 9.92 3.13 -3.48
C ILE A 13 11.23 3.71 -4.00
N ASP A 14 11.41 5.02 -3.95
CA ASP A 14 12.63 5.67 -4.41
C ASP A 14 13.85 5.19 -3.61
N ALA A 15 13.72 5.12 -2.28
CA ALA A 15 14.78 4.61 -1.42
C ALA A 15 15.11 3.14 -1.75
N ALA A 16 14.11 2.31 -2.05
CA ALA A 16 14.32 0.92 -2.44
C ALA A 16 15.01 0.79 -3.79
N LEU A 17 14.60 1.57 -4.79
CA LEU A 17 15.25 1.61 -6.10
C LEU A 17 16.70 2.06 -5.98
N ALA A 18 16.96 3.15 -5.24
CA ALA A 18 18.29 3.68 -5.00
C ALA A 18 19.21 2.68 -4.29
N ARG A 19 18.72 2.01 -3.22
CA ARG A 19 19.48 0.98 -2.50
C ARG A 19 19.89 -0.19 -3.38
N ASN A 20 19.11 -0.50 -4.42
CA ASN A 20 19.41 -1.57 -5.37
C ASN A 20 20.10 -1.06 -6.65
N GLY A 21 20.51 0.21 -6.71
CA GLY A 21 21.17 0.80 -7.88
C GLY A 21 20.28 0.89 -9.13
N ILE A 22 18.96 0.83 -8.97
CA ILE A 22 18.00 0.85 -10.06
C ILE A 22 17.62 2.30 -10.39
N GLN A 23 17.90 2.71 -11.63
CA GLN A 23 17.40 3.97 -12.19
C GLN A 23 16.08 3.71 -12.93
N ALA A 24 14.96 3.97 -12.25
CA ALA A 24 13.65 3.83 -12.87
C ALA A 24 13.28 5.10 -13.65
N ASN A 25 12.89 4.95 -14.92
CA ASN A 25 12.32 6.05 -15.69
C ASN A 25 10.83 6.21 -15.37
N ILE A 26 10.51 7.11 -14.44
CA ILE A 26 9.13 7.39 -14.03
C ILE A 26 8.53 8.46 -14.94
N VAL A 27 7.84 8.01 -15.99
CA VAL A 27 7.26 8.91 -16.99
C VAL A 27 5.89 9.48 -16.60
N GLN A 28 5.28 8.97 -15.53
CA GLN A 28 3.96 9.41 -15.07
C GLN A 28 3.78 9.22 -13.57
N GLU A 29 3.30 10.29 -12.92
CA GLU A 29 2.93 10.36 -11.51
C GLU A 29 1.41 10.50 -11.37
N ILE A 30 0.84 9.75 -10.44
CA ILE A 30 -0.61 9.59 -10.28
C ILE A 30 -1.03 9.94 -8.85
N GLY A 31 -2.04 10.82 -8.71
CA GLY A 31 -2.48 11.24 -7.37
C GLY A 31 -3.18 10.14 -6.55
N HIS A 32 -4.00 9.29 -7.18
CA HIS A 32 -4.81 8.29 -6.47
C HIS A 32 -4.51 6.85 -6.95
N PRO A 33 -4.33 5.87 -6.04
CA PRO A 33 -3.96 4.51 -6.46
C PRO A 33 -5.04 3.84 -7.30
N ALA A 34 -6.32 4.18 -7.12
CA ALA A 34 -7.41 3.58 -7.90
C ALA A 34 -7.28 3.83 -9.41
N THR A 35 -6.59 4.91 -9.82
CA THR A 35 -6.36 5.23 -11.23
C THR A 35 -5.28 4.34 -11.86
N LEU A 36 -4.40 3.73 -11.05
CA LEU A 36 -3.33 2.86 -11.55
C LEU A 36 -3.88 1.57 -12.16
N PHE A 37 -4.92 0.97 -11.56
CA PHE A 37 -5.47 -0.30 -12.02
C PHE A 37 -5.98 -0.25 -13.47
N PRO A 38 -6.89 0.67 -13.86
CA PRO A 38 -7.36 0.73 -15.24
C PRO A 38 -6.25 1.10 -16.22
N MET A 39 -5.25 1.90 -15.81
CA MET A 39 -4.12 2.24 -16.67
C MET A 39 -3.26 1.01 -16.99
N VAL A 40 -2.88 0.24 -15.98
CA VAL A 40 -2.11 -1.00 -16.19
C VAL A 40 -2.93 -2.02 -16.96
N ALA A 41 -4.23 -2.16 -16.66
CA ALA A 41 -5.13 -3.04 -17.41
C ALA A 41 -5.27 -2.63 -18.89
N ALA A 42 -5.17 -1.34 -19.20
CA ALA A 42 -5.16 -0.81 -20.57
C ALA A 42 -3.80 -0.95 -21.28
N GLY A 43 -2.82 -1.61 -20.66
CA GLY A 43 -1.48 -1.80 -21.23
C GLY A 43 -0.57 -0.58 -21.08
N ILE A 44 -0.98 0.43 -20.32
CA ILE A 44 -0.14 1.58 -19.99
C ILE A 44 0.78 1.13 -18.87
N GLY A 45 1.97 0.65 -19.24
CA GLY A 45 3.11 0.34 -18.36
C GLY A 45 2.82 -0.57 -17.15
N ILE A 46 3.66 -0.44 -16.12
CA ILE A 46 3.54 -1.13 -14.82
C ILE A 46 3.59 -0.13 -13.67
N SER A 47 3.13 -0.56 -12.49
CA SER A 47 3.20 0.24 -11.27
C SER A 47 3.56 -0.59 -10.04
N ILE A 48 3.91 0.10 -8.96
CA ILE A 48 4.17 -0.46 -7.63
C ILE A 48 3.07 0.08 -6.72
N LEU A 49 2.39 -0.82 -6.01
CA LEU A 49 1.29 -0.49 -5.11
C LEU A 49 1.55 -1.07 -3.71
N PRO A 50 1.06 -0.41 -2.64
CA PRO A 50 1.10 -1.01 -1.31
C PRO A 50 0.14 -2.22 -1.25
N ALA A 51 0.53 -3.26 -0.50
CA ALA A 51 -0.29 -4.46 -0.28
C ALA A 51 -1.74 -4.19 0.19
N LEU A 52 -2.01 -3.02 0.79
CA LEU A 52 -3.35 -2.57 1.19
C LEU A 52 -4.28 -2.24 0.01
N ALA A 53 -3.75 -1.98 -1.17
CA ALA A 53 -4.56 -1.71 -2.36
C ALA A 53 -5.08 -2.98 -3.05
N LEU A 54 -4.79 -4.15 -2.48
CA LEU A 54 -5.27 -5.46 -2.97
C LEU A 54 -6.51 -5.91 -2.19
N PRO A 55 -7.37 -6.76 -2.79
CA PRO A 55 -7.23 -7.43 -4.09
C PRO A 55 -7.41 -6.48 -5.29
N LEU A 56 -7.01 -6.94 -6.48
CA LEU A 56 -7.34 -6.22 -7.72
C LEU A 56 -8.87 -6.17 -7.91
N PRO A 57 -9.40 -5.16 -8.64
CA PRO A 57 -10.79 -5.15 -9.04
C PRO A 57 -11.19 -6.45 -9.74
N GLU A 58 -12.42 -6.91 -9.51
CA GLU A 58 -12.95 -8.13 -10.11
C GLU A 58 -12.86 -8.08 -11.65
N GLY A 59 -12.44 -9.18 -12.26
CA GLY A 59 -12.24 -9.26 -13.71
C GLY A 59 -11.02 -8.50 -14.24
N SER A 60 -10.15 -7.96 -13.37
CA SER A 60 -8.92 -7.32 -13.80
C SER A 60 -8.02 -8.30 -14.58
N PRO A 61 -7.54 -7.94 -15.79
CA PRO A 61 -6.59 -8.77 -16.54
C PRO A 61 -5.15 -8.64 -16.02
N THR A 62 -4.92 -7.83 -15.00
CA THR A 62 -3.58 -7.53 -14.47
C THR A 62 -3.11 -8.64 -13.52
N VAL A 63 -1.81 -8.91 -13.54
CA VAL A 63 -1.16 -9.81 -12.59
C VAL A 63 -0.40 -9.02 -11.53
N VAL A 64 -0.48 -9.46 -10.28
CA VAL A 64 0.30 -8.89 -9.17
C VAL A 64 1.52 -9.77 -8.94
N LYS A 65 2.69 -9.14 -8.83
CA LYS A 65 3.93 -9.82 -8.45
C LYS A 65 4.51 -9.16 -7.22
N ARG A 66 5.01 -9.99 -6.31
CA ARG A 66 5.78 -9.54 -5.16
C ARG A 66 7.11 -8.95 -5.62
N ILE A 67 7.56 -7.91 -4.93
CA ILE A 67 8.87 -7.28 -5.15
C ILE A 67 9.87 -7.84 -4.12
N THR A 68 11.08 -8.15 -4.59
CA THR A 68 12.20 -8.62 -3.75
C THR A 68 13.42 -7.73 -3.99
N PRO A 69 14.10 -7.21 -2.94
CA PRO A 69 13.75 -7.38 -1.52
C PRO A 69 12.45 -6.67 -1.15
N VAL A 70 11.78 -7.18 -0.11
CA VAL A 70 10.52 -6.63 0.38
C VAL A 70 10.76 -5.28 1.03
N VAL A 71 9.83 -4.35 0.83
CA VAL A 71 9.83 -3.03 1.48
C VAL A 71 8.59 -2.92 2.33
N GLU A 72 8.78 -2.85 3.65
CA GLU A 72 7.68 -2.77 4.60
C GLU A 72 7.43 -1.34 5.04
N ARG A 73 6.16 -1.06 5.35
CA ARG A 73 5.74 0.13 6.08
C ARG A 73 4.74 -0.26 7.14
N GLN A 74 4.86 0.31 8.33
CA GLN A 74 3.92 0.07 9.42
C GLN A 74 2.78 1.10 9.35
N LEU A 75 1.55 0.61 9.50
CA LEU A 75 0.37 1.42 9.75
C LEU A 75 0.11 1.41 11.25
N MET A 76 -0.09 2.58 11.84
CA MET A 76 -0.22 2.72 13.29
C MET A 76 -1.41 3.60 13.66
N LEU A 77 -2.11 3.21 14.72
CA LEU A 77 -3.04 4.08 15.44
C LEU A 77 -2.25 4.93 16.43
N VAL A 78 -2.46 6.25 16.41
CA VAL A 78 -1.71 7.20 17.22
C VAL A 78 -2.66 8.10 18.01
N ARG A 79 -2.41 8.24 19.32
CA ARG A 79 -3.11 9.19 20.19
C ARG A 79 -2.12 10.04 20.98
N ARG A 80 -2.55 11.23 21.42
CA ARG A 80 -1.72 12.09 22.27
C ARG A 80 -1.49 11.43 23.63
N LYS A 81 -0.24 11.45 24.10
CA LYS A 81 0.11 11.05 25.47
C LYS A 81 -0.66 11.94 26.46
N ASN A 82 -1.14 11.34 27.56
CA ASN A 82 -1.90 12.02 28.63
C ASN A 82 -3.23 12.66 28.20
N ARG A 83 -3.81 12.22 27.08
CA ARG A 83 -5.18 12.57 26.69
C ARG A 83 -5.97 11.31 26.41
N SER A 84 -7.15 11.18 27.04
CA SER A 84 -8.11 10.14 26.71
C SER A 84 -8.78 10.45 25.36
N LEU A 85 -9.21 9.40 24.67
CA LEU A 85 -10.09 9.57 23.52
C LEU A 85 -11.48 9.97 24.02
N SER A 86 -12.23 10.71 23.21
CA SER A 86 -13.68 10.85 23.44
C SER A 86 -14.35 9.51 23.18
N THR A 87 -15.57 9.31 23.68
CA THR A 87 -16.32 8.06 23.46
C THR A 87 -16.42 7.69 21.99
N ALA A 88 -16.70 8.66 21.11
CA ALA A 88 -16.76 8.42 19.67
C ALA A 88 -15.40 8.06 19.05
N ALA A 89 -14.31 8.67 19.55
CA ALA A 89 -12.96 8.38 19.07
C ALA A 89 -12.45 7.02 19.57
N GLU A 90 -12.81 6.60 20.79
CA GLU A 90 -12.53 5.25 21.30
C GLU A 90 -13.27 4.19 20.47
N ALA A 91 -14.55 4.41 20.17
CA ALA A 91 -15.31 3.50 19.31
C ALA A 91 -14.68 3.36 17.91
N LEU A 92 -14.23 4.46 17.30
CA LEU A 92 -13.51 4.40 16.03
C LEU A 92 -12.15 3.70 16.17
N TRP A 93 -11.42 3.96 17.25
CA TRP A 93 -10.14 3.34 17.53
C TRP A 93 -10.25 1.82 17.59
N ASP A 94 -11.26 1.33 18.31
CA ASP A 94 -11.55 -0.10 18.45
C ASP A 94 -11.90 -0.72 17.10
N VAL A 95 -12.79 -0.10 16.32
CA VAL A 95 -13.12 -0.58 14.97
C VAL A 95 -11.88 -0.65 14.09
N VAL A 96 -11.05 0.39 14.04
CA VAL A 96 -9.85 0.38 13.18
C VAL A 96 -8.84 -0.67 13.66
N ARG A 97 -8.67 -0.86 14.97
CA ARG A 97 -7.81 -1.91 15.53
C ARG A 97 -8.30 -3.29 15.10
N ASP A 98 -9.60 -3.54 15.22
CA ASP A 98 -10.18 -4.85 14.92
C ASP A 98 -10.13 -5.14 13.42
N GLN A 99 -10.40 -4.14 12.56
CA GLN A 99 -10.21 -4.26 11.11
C GLN A 99 -8.75 -4.50 10.72
N GLY A 100 -7.81 -3.83 11.41
CA GLY A 100 -6.38 -4.06 11.21
C GLY A 100 -5.97 -5.50 11.53
N ASN A 101 -6.47 -6.05 12.64
CA ASN A 101 -6.23 -7.45 13.02
C ASN A 101 -6.84 -8.42 12.01
N ALA A 102 -8.10 -8.19 11.60
CA ALA A 102 -8.78 -9.03 10.62
C ALA A 102 -8.06 -9.04 9.26
N LEU A 103 -7.57 -7.88 8.81
CA LEU A 103 -6.77 -7.76 7.59
C LEU A 103 -5.48 -8.58 7.66
N MET A 104 -4.78 -8.55 8.80
CA MET A 104 -3.54 -9.32 8.98
C MET A 104 -3.82 -10.82 9.00
N ALA A 105 -4.86 -11.25 9.71
CA ALA A 105 -5.28 -12.66 9.72
C ALA A 105 -5.68 -13.14 8.32
N GLY A 106 -6.40 -12.33 7.54
CA GLY A 106 -6.80 -12.67 6.17
C GLY A 106 -5.63 -12.77 5.17
N ARG A 107 -4.44 -12.27 5.53
CA ARG A 107 -3.21 -12.39 4.74
C ARG A 107 -2.33 -13.55 5.16
N GLU A 108 -2.67 -14.19 6.28
CA GLU A 108 -1.91 -15.31 6.81
C GLU A 108 -1.96 -16.48 5.83
N GLY A 109 -0.79 -17.01 5.46
CA GLY A 109 -0.69 -18.13 4.52
C GLY A 109 -0.67 -17.75 3.04
N ASP A 110 -0.93 -16.50 2.65
CA ASP A 110 -0.82 -16.08 1.24
C ASP A 110 0.63 -15.70 0.87
N PRO A 111 1.26 -16.37 -0.12
CA PRO A 111 2.64 -16.10 -0.54
C PRO A 111 2.92 -14.64 -0.96
N LEU A 112 1.90 -13.89 -1.38
CA LEU A 112 2.06 -12.47 -1.69
C LEU A 112 2.42 -11.64 -0.45
N TYR A 113 2.07 -12.10 0.75
CA TYR A 113 2.25 -11.36 2.01
C TYR A 113 3.22 -12.03 3.01
N GLN A 114 3.72 -13.24 2.77
CA GLN A 114 4.65 -13.96 3.67
C GLN A 114 6.08 -13.44 3.65
N ILE A 115 6.61 -12.86 4.73
CA ILE A 115 7.96 -12.24 4.79
C ILE A 115 9.07 -13.17 4.29
#